data_AF-A0A9D4XUJ0-F1
#
_entry.id   AF-A0A9D4XUJ0-F1
#
_cell.length_a   1.000
_cell.length_b   1.000
_cell.length_c   1.000
_cell.angle_alpha   90.00
_cell.angle_beta   90.00
_cell.angle_gamma   90.00
#
_symmetry.space_group_name_H-M   'P 1'
#
loop_
_entity.id
_entity.type
_entity.pdbx_description
1 polymer ?
#
loop_
_entity_poly.entity_id
_entity_poly.type
_entity_poly.pdbx_seq_one_letter_code
_entity_poly.pdbx_strand_id
1 'polypeptide(L)'
;MVGATLAPLVRVLLVVFYPIAYPISKVLDWMLGKGKAALLKRAELKTFVNFHGNEAGKGGDLTHDETTIIAGALELTEKTAKDAMTPISKAFYLDLDATLNLETLNSIMTMGHSRVPVYAGERTNIMGLVLVKNLFMVDSKASVPLRKMMIRKIPRVSENMPLYDILNEFQKGHSHIAVVYRDLNDKKGTYKKIKDSEQLEFQDSCKNKGKSAP
;
A
#
# COMPACT_ATOMS: atom_id res chain seq x y z
N MET A 1 -47.60 -12.89 -29.92
CA MET A 1 -47.94 -14.31 -29.68
C MET A 1 -46.80 -15.29 -30.03
N VAL A 2 -45.56 -14.86 -30.24
CA VAL A 2 -44.44 -15.76 -30.61
C VAL A 2 -43.66 -16.29 -29.39
N GLY A 3 -43.66 -15.57 -28.27
CA GLY A 3 -43.00 -16.04 -27.04
C GLY A 3 -43.67 -17.25 -26.37
N ALA A 4 -45.00 -17.35 -26.45
CA ALA A 4 -45.74 -18.44 -25.82
C ALA A 4 -45.61 -19.79 -26.58
N THR A 5 -45.42 -19.74 -27.89
CA THR A 5 -45.23 -20.95 -28.73
C THR A 5 -43.81 -21.50 -28.63
N LEU A 6 -42.80 -20.64 -28.44
CA LEU A 6 -41.41 -21.09 -28.24
C LEU A 6 -41.11 -21.55 -26.80
N ALA A 7 -41.88 -21.11 -25.80
CA ALA A 7 -41.68 -21.49 -24.40
C ALA A 7 -41.58 -23.01 -24.14
N PRO A 8 -42.48 -23.87 -24.66
CA PRO A 8 -42.37 -25.33 -24.47
C PRO A 8 -41.14 -25.92 -25.16
N LEU A 9 -40.78 -25.41 -26.35
CA LEU A 9 -39.61 -25.87 -27.11
C LEU A 9 -38.30 -25.58 -26.35
N VAL A 10 -38.14 -24.37 -25.83
CA VAL A 10 -36.97 -23.99 -25.02
C VAL A 10 -36.89 -24.83 -23.75
N ARG A 11 -38.03 -25.15 -23.12
CA ARG A 11 -38.06 -25.95 -21.90
C ARG A 11 -37.63 -27.40 -22.13
N VAL A 12 -38.07 -28.01 -23.24
CA VAL A 12 -37.60 -29.34 -23.67
C VAL A 12 -36.10 -29.31 -23.94
N LEU A 13 -35.62 -28.30 -24.66
CA LEU A 13 -34.20 -28.14 -24.96
C LEU A 13 -33.36 -28.02 -23.67
N LEU A 14 -33.80 -27.22 -22.70
CA LEU A 14 -33.10 -27.09 -21.40
C LEU A 14 -33.04 -28.40 -20.64
N VAL A 15 -34.11 -29.20 -20.62
CA VAL A 15 -34.12 -30.51 -19.95
C VAL A 15 -33.14 -31.47 -20.61
N VAL A 16 -33.05 -31.46 -21.94
CA VAL A 16 -32.11 -32.29 -22.70
C VAL A 16 -30.65 -31.86 -22.48
N PHE A 17 -30.39 -30.54 -22.40
CA PHE A 17 -29.04 -30.01 -22.18
C PHE A 17 -28.61 -30.01 -20.70
N TYR A 18 -29.56 -30.06 -19.76
CA TYR A 18 -29.31 -30.09 -18.32
C TYR A 18 -28.32 -31.19 -17.86
N PRO A 19 -28.41 -32.47 -18.29
CA PRO A 19 -27.48 -33.53 -17.87
C PRO A 19 -26.03 -33.26 -18.29
N ILE A 20 -25.81 -32.45 -19.33
CA ILE A 20 -24.48 -32.06 -19.82
C ILE A 20 -24.02 -30.76 -19.16
N ALA A 21 -24.93 -29.79 -19.01
CA ALA A 21 -24.62 -28.50 -18.40
C ALA A 21 -24.28 -28.63 -16.90
N TYR A 22 -25.01 -29.48 -16.17
CA TYR A 22 -24.80 -29.68 -14.73
C TYR A 22 -23.38 -30.13 -14.34
N PRO A 23 -22.78 -31.17 -14.95
CA PRO A 23 -21.41 -31.57 -14.63
C PRO A 23 -20.39 -30.51 -15.05
N ILE A 24 -20.60 -29.81 -16.16
CA ILE A 24 -19.72 -28.72 -16.60
C ILE A 24 -19.72 -27.58 -15.58
N SER A 25 -20.90 -27.14 -15.13
CA SER A 25 -21.02 -26.11 -14.09
C SER A 25 -20.39 -26.57 -12.78
N LYS A 26 -20.58 -27.83 -12.38
CA LYS A 26 -20.01 -28.38 -11.14
C LYS A 26 -18.48 -28.52 -11.19
N VAL A 27 -17.93 -28.90 -12.34
CA VAL A 27 -16.48 -28.95 -12.57
C VAL A 27 -15.91 -27.53 -12.61
N LEU A 28 -16.59 -26.58 -13.24
CA LEU A 28 -16.17 -25.18 -13.27
C LEU A 28 -16.17 -24.57 -11.87
N ASP A 29 -17.22 -24.79 -11.07
CA ASP A 29 -17.32 -24.32 -9.69
C ASP A 29 -16.25 -24.96 -8.79
N TRP A 30 -15.91 -26.23 -9.04
CA TRP A 30 -14.84 -26.94 -8.34
C TRP A 30 -13.45 -26.45 -8.74
N MET A 31 -13.22 -26.22 -10.03
CA MET A 31 -11.93 -25.77 -10.58
C MET A 31 -11.65 -24.30 -10.24
N LEU A 32 -12.66 -23.43 -10.31
CA LEU A 32 -12.50 -22.00 -10.01
C LEU A 32 -12.46 -21.74 -8.51
N GLY A 33 -13.18 -22.52 -7.69
CA GLY A 33 -13.23 -22.36 -6.24
C GLY A 33 -13.88 -21.04 -5.82
N LYS A 34 -14.78 -21.08 -4.83
CA LYS A 34 -15.64 -19.96 -4.40
C LYS A 34 -14.92 -18.68 -3.91
N GLY A 35 -13.58 -18.61 -3.95
CA GLY A 35 -12.78 -17.49 -3.46
C GLY A 35 -11.76 -16.90 -4.45
N LYS A 36 -11.50 -17.50 -5.63
CA LYS A 36 -10.44 -17.01 -6.55
C LYS A 36 -10.92 -15.97 -7.58
N ALA A 37 -12.22 -15.82 -7.80
CA ALA A 37 -12.75 -14.91 -8.81
C ALA A 37 -12.37 -13.43 -8.60
N ALA A 38 -12.15 -13.00 -7.34
CA ALA A 38 -11.77 -11.63 -7.05
C ALA A 38 -10.26 -11.35 -7.21
N LEU A 39 -9.39 -12.34 -6.91
CA LEU A 39 -7.94 -12.18 -7.03
C LEU A 39 -7.44 -12.42 -8.46
N LEU A 40 -8.09 -13.30 -9.22
CA LEU A 40 -7.79 -13.52 -10.64
C LEU A 40 -7.98 -12.24 -11.46
N LYS A 41 -9.01 -11.44 -11.17
CA LYS A 41 -9.30 -10.21 -11.91
C LYS A 41 -8.13 -9.21 -11.96
N ARG A 42 -7.38 -9.01 -10.87
CA ARG A 42 -6.33 -7.96 -10.84
C ARG A 42 -5.05 -8.40 -11.55
N ALA A 43 -4.61 -9.64 -11.31
CA ALA A 43 -3.44 -10.20 -11.98
C ALA A 43 -3.70 -10.34 -13.49
N GLU A 44 -4.90 -10.80 -13.88
CA GLU A 44 -5.32 -10.87 -15.28
C GLU A 44 -5.40 -9.49 -15.93
N LEU A 45 -5.96 -8.48 -15.23
CA LEU A 45 -6.00 -7.10 -15.73
C LEU A 45 -4.60 -6.53 -15.93
N LYS A 46 -3.67 -6.73 -14.98
CA LYS A 46 -2.29 -6.28 -15.12
C LYS A 46 -1.62 -6.94 -16.34
N THR A 47 -1.80 -8.25 -16.49
CA THR A 47 -1.26 -9.00 -17.63
C THR A 47 -1.88 -8.53 -18.96
N PHE A 48 -3.19 -8.31 -19.00
CA PHE A 48 -3.91 -7.83 -20.19
C PHE A 48 -3.43 -6.43 -20.61
N VAL A 49 -3.23 -5.51 -19.67
CA VAL A 49 -2.70 -4.17 -19.92
C VAL A 49 -1.26 -4.24 -20.43
N ASN A 50 -0.43 -5.11 -19.84
CA ASN A 50 0.96 -5.29 -20.29
C ASN A 50 1.05 -5.89 -21.71
N PHE A 51 0.15 -6.80 -22.09
CA PHE A 51 0.09 -7.32 -23.46
C PHE A 51 -0.21 -6.21 -24.46
N HIS A 52 -1.26 -5.41 -24.23
CA HIS A 52 -1.60 -4.29 -25.11
C HIS A 52 -0.51 -3.21 -25.15
N GLY A 53 0.25 -3.02 -24.06
CA GLY A 53 1.35 -2.06 -24.00
C GLY A 53 2.60 -2.50 -24.77
N ASN A 54 2.93 -3.80 -24.77
CA ASN A 54 4.06 -4.34 -25.55
C ASN A 54 3.77 -4.39 -27.07
N GLU A 55 2.49 -4.35 -27.44
CA GLU A 55 2.00 -4.25 -28.82
C GLU A 55 1.57 -2.82 -29.22
N ALA A 56 1.91 -1.81 -28.41
CA ALA A 56 1.70 -0.40 -28.74
C ALA A 56 2.36 -0.07 -30.09
N GLY A 57 1.55 0.23 -31.11
CA GLY A 57 1.99 0.46 -32.49
C GLY A 57 2.02 -0.77 -33.42
N LYS A 58 1.66 -1.97 -32.93
CA LYS A 58 1.50 -3.22 -33.73
C LYS A 58 0.07 -3.76 -33.74
N GLY A 59 -0.91 -2.94 -33.36
CA GLY A 59 -2.33 -3.31 -33.28
C GLY A 59 -2.95 -3.18 -31.88
N GLY A 60 -2.16 -2.81 -30.86
CA GLY A 60 -2.69 -2.42 -29.55
C GLY A 60 -3.32 -1.02 -29.58
N ASP A 61 -4.49 -0.89 -28.97
CA ASP A 61 -5.29 0.35 -28.91
C ASP A 61 -4.77 1.38 -27.88
N LEU A 62 -3.82 0.97 -27.02
CA LEU A 62 -3.27 1.79 -25.94
C LEU A 62 -1.84 2.23 -26.25
N THR A 63 -1.53 3.48 -25.90
CA THR A 63 -0.19 4.05 -25.95
C THR A 63 0.70 3.56 -24.80
N HIS A 64 2.01 3.79 -24.91
CA HIS A 64 2.96 3.45 -23.85
C HIS A 64 2.69 4.22 -22.55
N ASP A 65 2.30 5.48 -22.66
CA ASP A 65 1.99 6.32 -21.50
C ASP A 65 0.72 5.84 -20.80
N GLU A 66 -0.33 5.51 -21.55
CA GLU A 66 -1.57 4.97 -21.00
C GLU A 66 -1.34 3.64 -20.28
N THR A 67 -0.57 2.73 -20.88
CA THR A 67 -0.24 1.45 -20.24
C THR A 67 0.60 1.63 -18.99
N THR A 68 1.55 2.57 -18.98
CA THR A 68 2.34 2.92 -17.79
C THR A 68 1.47 3.49 -16.66
N ILE A 69 0.53 4.38 -16.98
CA ILE A 69 -0.41 4.97 -16.01
C ILE A 69 -1.30 3.88 -15.40
N ILE A 70 -1.90 3.02 -16.23
CA ILE A 70 -2.79 1.96 -15.76
C ILE A 70 -2.01 0.95 -14.90
N ALA A 71 -0.83 0.53 -15.34
CA ALA A 71 0.02 -0.37 -14.58
C ALA A 71 0.41 0.22 -13.22
N GLY A 72 0.81 1.50 -13.18
CA GLY A 72 1.12 2.22 -11.95
C GLY A 72 -0.09 2.31 -11.00
N ALA A 73 -1.27 2.63 -11.53
CA ALA A 73 -2.49 2.68 -10.74
C ALA A 73 -2.85 1.33 -10.11
N LEU A 74 -2.75 0.23 -10.88
CA LEU A 74 -2.98 -1.12 -10.36
C LEU A 74 -1.97 -1.47 -9.25
N GLU A 75 -0.69 -1.17 -9.43
CA GLU A 75 0.34 -1.44 -8.42
C GLU A 75 0.15 -0.65 -7.11
N LEU A 76 -0.28 0.61 -7.20
CA LEU A 76 -0.51 1.44 -6.01
C LEU A 76 -1.63 0.89 -5.12
N THR A 77 -2.58 0.13 -5.68
CA THR A 77 -3.65 -0.50 -4.89
C THR A 77 -3.20 -1.71 -4.09
N GLU A 78 -2.03 -2.29 -4.41
CA GLU A 78 -1.46 -3.47 -3.73
C GLU A 78 -0.35 -3.11 -2.74
N LYS A 79 0.24 -1.92 -2.90
CA LYS A 79 1.35 -1.44 -2.07
C LYS A 79 0.84 -0.64 -0.87
N THR A 80 1.60 -0.73 0.22
CA THR A 80 1.39 0.01 1.47
C THR A 80 2.48 1.06 1.69
N ALA A 81 2.29 1.94 2.68
CA ALA A 81 3.31 2.92 3.08
C ALA A 81 4.69 2.27 3.32
N LYS A 82 4.69 1.09 3.93
CA LYS A 82 5.91 0.32 4.21
C LYS A 82 6.71 -0.04 2.96
N ASP A 83 6.05 -0.28 1.84
CA ASP A 83 6.67 -0.75 0.60
C ASP A 83 7.33 0.39 -0.20
N ALA A 84 6.84 1.63 -0.03
CA ALA A 84 7.35 2.80 -0.75
C ALA A 84 8.14 3.79 0.12
N MET A 85 8.17 3.62 1.44
CA MET A 85 8.89 4.54 2.33
C MET A 85 10.42 4.46 2.21
N THR A 86 11.08 5.58 2.46
CA THR A 86 12.54 5.61 2.69
C THR A 86 12.83 5.27 4.15
N PRO A 87 13.66 4.25 4.46
CA PRO A 87 14.05 3.94 5.82
C PRO A 87 14.75 5.11 6.51
N ILE A 88 14.51 5.30 7.81
CA ILE A 88 15.08 6.40 8.59
C ILE A 88 16.61 6.40 8.62
N SER A 89 17.26 5.25 8.44
CA SER A 89 18.72 5.14 8.36
C SER A 89 19.31 5.76 7.09
N LYS A 90 18.51 5.86 6.02
CA LYS A 90 18.91 6.43 4.71
C LYS A 90 18.33 7.81 4.45
N ALA A 91 17.42 8.27 5.31
CA ALA A 91 16.81 9.58 5.17
C ALA A 91 17.79 10.71 5.55
N PHE A 92 17.69 11.85 4.89
CA PHE A 92 18.35 13.08 5.31
C PHE A 92 17.41 13.88 6.21
N TYR A 93 17.89 14.31 7.37
CA TYR A 93 17.13 15.06 8.37
C TYR A 93 18.05 16.01 9.12
N LEU A 94 17.46 17.06 9.69
CA LEU A 94 18.16 18.06 10.48
C LEU A 94 17.76 17.99 11.94
N ASP A 95 18.71 18.23 12.82
CA ASP A 95 18.44 18.39 14.25
C ASP A 95 17.82 19.77 14.50
N LEU A 96 16.75 19.83 15.29
CA LEU A 96 16.10 21.06 15.72
C LEU A 96 17.08 22.04 16.38
N ASP A 97 18.07 21.51 17.08
CA ASP A 97 19.08 22.30 17.80
C ASP A 97 20.34 22.58 16.95
N ALA A 98 20.36 22.15 15.68
CA ALA A 98 21.45 22.48 14.77
C ALA A 98 21.53 23.98 14.46
N THR A 99 22.75 24.48 14.32
CA THR A 99 23.03 25.84 13.83
C THR A 99 23.19 25.85 12.32
N LEU A 100 22.51 26.80 11.67
CA LEU A 100 22.58 27.01 10.23
C LEU A 100 23.82 27.84 9.87
N ASN A 101 24.96 27.17 9.87
CA ASN A 101 26.24 27.75 9.45
C ASN A 101 26.43 27.55 7.94
N LEU A 102 27.45 28.20 7.38
CA LEU A 102 27.77 28.09 5.95
C LEU A 102 27.97 26.63 5.50
N GLU A 103 28.65 25.81 6.30
CA GLU A 103 28.87 24.40 6.02
C GLU A 103 27.57 23.58 6.05
N THR A 104 26.72 23.79 7.06
CA THR A 104 25.42 23.14 7.19
C THR A 104 24.52 23.49 5.99
N LEU A 105 24.48 24.77 5.61
CA LEU A 105 23.70 25.22 4.46
C LEU A 105 24.23 24.63 3.15
N ASN A 106 25.55 24.60 2.95
CA ASN A 106 26.16 23.98 1.77
C ASN A 106 25.83 22.48 1.69
N SER A 107 25.92 21.74 2.78
CA SER A 107 25.57 20.31 2.79
C SER A 107 24.10 20.06 2.45
N ILE A 108 23.18 20.87 2.99
CA ILE A 108 21.74 20.80 2.64
C ILE A 108 21.54 21.06 1.14
N MET A 109 22.27 22.03 0.58
CA MET A 109 22.19 22.39 -0.82
C MET A 109 22.73 21.30 -1.75
N THR A 110 23.85 20.67 -1.39
CA THR A 110 24.44 19.57 -2.16
C THR A 110 23.52 18.35 -2.21
N MET A 111 22.71 18.12 -1.17
CA MET A 111 21.73 17.02 -1.15
C MET A 111 20.57 17.20 -2.13
N GLY A 112 20.29 18.43 -2.59
CA GLY A 112 19.28 18.71 -3.61
C GLY A 112 17.81 18.48 -3.19
N HIS A 113 17.54 18.24 -1.91
CA HIS A 113 16.17 18.03 -1.42
C HIS A 113 15.45 19.36 -1.19
N SER A 114 14.19 19.49 -1.62
CA SER A 114 13.40 20.71 -1.37
C SER A 114 12.78 20.75 0.04
N ARG A 115 12.61 19.59 0.67
CA ARG A 115 11.86 19.37 1.92
C ARG A 115 12.68 18.47 2.82
N VAL A 116 13.06 18.97 3.99
CA VAL A 116 13.92 18.23 4.93
C VAL A 116 13.20 18.07 6.27
N PRO A 117 12.98 16.83 6.74
CA PRO A 117 12.45 16.55 8.07
C PRO A 117 13.37 17.08 9.17
N VAL A 118 12.76 17.54 10.27
CA VAL A 118 13.45 18.01 11.47
C VAL A 118 13.08 17.11 12.64
N TYR A 119 14.09 16.62 13.35
CA TYR A 119 13.93 15.80 14.55
C TYR A 119 14.37 16.57 15.81
N ALA A 120 13.94 16.10 16.98
CA ALA A 120 14.37 16.66 18.26
C ALA A 120 14.80 15.56 19.23
N GLY A 121 16.04 15.61 19.70
CA GLY A 121 16.62 14.62 20.60
C GLY A 121 16.92 13.31 19.87
N GLU A 122 15.94 12.40 19.80
CA GLU A 122 16.10 11.12 19.11
C GLU A 122 15.73 11.24 17.63
N ARG A 123 16.47 10.55 16.75
CA ARG A 123 16.22 10.56 15.30
C ARG A 123 14.83 10.04 14.93
N THR A 124 14.23 9.19 15.77
CA THR A 124 12.86 8.67 15.61
C THR A 124 11.79 9.73 15.90
N ASN A 125 12.13 10.79 16.62
CA ASN A 125 11.22 11.86 17.01
C ASN A 125 11.21 12.99 15.97
N ILE A 126 10.53 12.75 14.85
CA ILE A 126 10.32 13.76 13.80
C ILE A 126 9.24 14.76 14.25
N MET A 127 9.64 16.03 14.39
CA MET A 127 8.77 17.13 14.83
C MET A 127 8.03 17.78 13.67
N GLY A 128 8.69 17.92 12.52
CA GLY A 128 8.13 18.61 11.37
C GLY A 128 9.07 18.69 10.17
N LEU A 129 8.80 19.62 9.27
CA LEU A 129 9.44 19.81 7.97
C LEU A 129 9.96 21.24 7.85
N VAL A 130 11.16 21.40 7.31
CA VAL A 130 11.68 22.68 6.84
C VAL A 130 11.79 22.68 5.31
N LEU A 131 11.37 23.79 4.72
CA LEU A 131 11.52 24.05 3.29
C LEU A 131 12.90 24.66 3.04
N VAL A 132 13.71 24.02 2.19
CA VAL A 132 15.07 24.51 1.89
C VAL A 132 15.03 25.90 1.26
N LYS A 133 14.00 26.22 0.47
CA LYS A 133 13.81 27.58 -0.05
C LYS A 133 13.76 28.69 1.02
N ASN A 134 13.31 28.36 2.25
CA ASN A 134 13.27 29.32 3.35
C ASN A 134 14.65 29.50 4.00
N LEU A 135 15.57 28.56 3.83
CA LEU A 135 16.91 28.60 4.39
C LEU A 135 17.85 29.54 3.62
N PHE A 136 17.55 29.85 2.35
CA PHE A 136 18.35 30.80 1.55
C PHE A 136 18.29 32.24 2.07
N MET A 137 17.23 32.62 2.79
CA MET A 137 17.07 33.97 3.32
C MET A 137 17.82 34.17 4.64
N VAL A 138 18.49 33.13 5.14
CA VAL A 138 19.17 33.13 6.43
C VAL A 138 20.58 33.66 6.25
N ASP A 139 20.98 34.63 7.07
CA ASP A 139 22.37 35.08 7.11
C ASP A 139 23.26 33.99 7.71
N SER A 140 24.07 33.37 6.86
CA SER A 140 25.06 32.36 7.24
C SER A 140 26.09 32.86 8.27
N LYS A 141 26.34 34.18 8.35
CA LYS A 141 27.28 34.76 9.32
C LYS A 141 26.72 34.85 10.73
N ALA A 142 25.39 34.89 10.87
CA ALA A 142 24.70 35.02 12.14
C ALA A 142 24.49 33.69 12.89
N SER A 143 24.92 32.55 12.32
CA SER A 143 24.81 31.20 12.90
C SER A 143 23.44 30.94 13.54
N VAL A 144 22.38 31.09 12.76
CA VAL A 144 21.00 31.08 13.28
C VAL A 144 20.59 29.65 13.65
N PRO A 145 20.03 29.42 14.85
CA PRO A 145 19.53 28.10 15.24
C PRO A 145 18.32 27.71 14.39
N LEU A 146 18.24 26.44 13.96
CA LEU A 146 17.17 25.92 13.11
C LEU A 146 15.79 26.09 13.74
N ARG A 147 15.70 26.05 15.08
CA ARG A 147 14.48 26.32 15.85
C ARG A 147 13.80 27.67 15.52
N LYS A 148 14.55 28.67 15.05
CA LYS A 148 13.99 29.98 14.62
C LYS A 148 13.35 29.93 13.23
N MET A 149 13.57 28.86 12.47
CA MET A 149 12.98 28.69 11.15
C MET A 149 11.53 28.23 11.23
N MET A 150 10.77 28.52 10.18
CA MET A 150 9.39 28.08 10.07
C MET A 150 9.32 26.58 9.81
N ILE A 151 9.02 25.81 10.87
CA ILE A 151 8.80 24.37 10.82
C ILE A 151 7.32 24.10 10.52
N ARG A 152 7.05 23.41 9.42
CA ARG A 152 5.71 23.00 9.01
C ARG A 152 5.36 21.65 9.62
N LYS A 153 4.08 21.46 9.97
CA LYS A 153 3.55 20.17 10.41
C LYS A 153 3.61 19.17 9.25
N ILE A 154 3.96 17.91 9.57
CA ILE A 154 3.94 16.80 8.62
C ILE A 154 2.85 15.81 9.05
N PRO A 155 2.02 15.31 8.11
CA PRO A 155 1.08 14.23 8.41
C PRO A 155 1.81 12.94 8.81
N ARG A 156 1.19 12.19 9.73
CA ARG A 156 1.67 10.87 10.17
C ARG A 156 0.76 9.78 9.62
N VAL A 157 1.34 8.79 8.97
CA VAL A 157 0.62 7.68 8.33
C VAL A 157 1.10 6.34 8.89
N SER A 158 0.19 5.38 9.02
CA SER A 158 0.53 4.03 9.50
C SER A 158 1.34 3.27 8.44
N GLU A 159 2.26 2.40 8.85
CA GLU A 159 3.01 1.52 7.93
C GLU A 159 2.11 0.63 7.07
N ASN A 160 0.90 0.31 7.56
CA ASN A 160 -0.09 -0.53 6.87
C ASN A 160 -1.07 0.26 5.98
N MET A 161 -0.99 1.60 5.94
CA MET A 161 -1.91 2.42 5.15
C MET A 161 -1.68 2.19 3.64
N PRO A 162 -2.73 1.93 2.84
CA PRO A 162 -2.61 1.78 1.39
C PRO A 162 -2.05 3.03 0.73
N LEU A 163 -1.18 2.86 -0.28
CA LEU A 163 -0.58 4.01 -0.97
C LEU A 163 -1.62 4.90 -1.67
N TYR A 164 -2.73 4.32 -2.13
CA TYR A 164 -3.83 5.07 -2.74
C TYR A 164 -4.42 6.11 -1.77
N ASP A 165 -4.60 5.75 -0.50
CA ASP A 165 -5.15 6.66 0.51
C ASP A 165 -4.15 7.78 0.83
N ILE A 166 -2.85 7.46 0.88
CA ILE A 166 -1.78 8.45 1.07
C ILE A 166 -1.71 9.43 -0.11
N LEU A 167 -1.83 8.92 -1.34
CA LEU A 167 -1.89 9.76 -2.53
C LEU A 167 -3.08 10.72 -2.48
N ASN A 168 -4.25 10.25 -2.05
CA ASN A 168 -5.43 11.09 -1.88
C ASN A 168 -5.20 12.19 -0.82
N GLU A 169 -4.55 11.87 0.31
CA GLU A 169 -4.15 12.87 1.31
C GLU A 169 -3.16 13.91 0.75
N PHE A 170 -2.22 13.50 -0.10
CA PHE A 170 -1.28 14.43 -0.74
C PHE A 170 -1.96 15.31 -1.80
N GLN A 171 -2.95 14.80 -2.52
CA GLN A 171 -3.73 15.56 -3.51
C GLN A 171 -4.57 16.68 -2.89
N LYS A 172 -4.93 16.59 -1.60
CA LYS A 172 -5.56 17.69 -0.86
C LYS A 172 -4.65 18.92 -0.70
N GLY A 173 -3.34 18.79 -0.98
CA GLY A 173 -2.39 19.90 -1.03
C GLY A 173 -1.79 20.30 0.34
N HIS A 174 -2.06 19.56 1.41
CA HIS A 174 -1.54 19.89 2.75
C HIS A 174 -0.06 19.55 2.92
N SER A 175 0.41 18.44 2.31
CA SER A 175 1.81 18.02 2.38
C SER A 175 2.16 17.10 1.21
N HIS A 176 3.45 17.06 0.85
CA HIS A 176 4.03 16.13 -0.15
C HIS A 176 4.98 15.10 0.49
N ILE A 177 5.06 15.11 1.82
CA ILE A 177 5.85 14.18 2.62
C ILE A 177 5.02 13.77 3.82
N ALA A 178 5.13 12.52 4.24
CA ALA A 178 4.51 12.00 5.45
C ALA A 178 5.54 11.24 6.27
N VAL A 179 5.37 11.23 7.59
CA VAL A 179 6.16 10.38 8.48
C VAL A 179 5.41 9.08 8.67
N VAL A 180 6.05 7.96 8.33
CA VAL A 180 5.48 6.64 8.54
C VAL A 180 5.78 6.19 9.98
N TYR A 181 4.76 5.74 10.69
CA TYR A 181 4.91 5.14 12.01
C TYR A 181 4.40 3.71 12.03
N ARG A 182 5.01 2.91 12.90
CA ARG A 182 4.53 1.57 13.21
C ARG A 182 3.55 1.65 14.36
N ASP A 183 2.31 1.22 14.14
CA ASP A 183 1.36 1.09 15.23
C ASP A 183 1.73 -0.12 16.10
N LEU A 184 1.95 0.11 17.39
CA LEU A 184 2.26 -0.94 18.36
C LEU A 184 0.98 -1.66 18.83
N ASN A 185 -0.20 -1.05 18.66
CA ASN A 185 -1.48 -1.65 19.05
C ASN A 185 -1.95 -2.72 18.05
N ASP A 186 -1.68 -2.57 16.76
CA ASP A 186 -1.93 -3.61 15.74
C ASP A 186 -1.21 -4.92 16.11
N LYS A 187 0.01 -4.82 16.63
CA LYS A 187 0.77 -5.99 17.09
C LYS A 187 0.21 -6.59 18.38
N LYS A 188 -0.36 -5.81 19.30
CA LYS A 188 -0.99 -6.37 20.51
C LYS A 188 -2.18 -7.28 20.18
N GLY A 189 -2.93 -6.97 19.12
CA GLY A 189 -3.98 -7.85 18.60
C GLY A 189 -3.42 -9.18 18.07
N THR A 190 -2.32 -9.12 17.30
CA THR A 190 -1.65 -10.31 16.75
C THR A 190 -0.96 -11.14 17.84
N TYR A 191 -0.27 -10.52 18.80
CA TYR A 191 0.36 -11.21 19.94
C TYR A 191 -0.68 -11.81 20.89
N LYS A 192 -1.84 -11.16 21.09
CA LYS A 192 -2.94 -11.73 21.87
C LYS A 192 -3.53 -12.95 21.15
N LYS A 193 -3.76 -12.85 19.83
CA LYS A 193 -4.26 -13.97 19.02
C LYS A 193 -3.29 -15.15 18.98
N ILE A 194 -1.97 -14.91 18.91
CA ILE A 194 -0.92 -15.95 18.95
C ILE A 194 -0.86 -16.61 20.33
N LYS A 195 -0.91 -15.83 21.42
CA LYS A 195 -0.98 -16.37 22.80
C LYS A 195 -2.25 -17.19 23.03
N ASP A 196 -3.38 -16.72 22.52
CA ASP A 196 -4.65 -17.42 22.65
C ASP A 196 -4.61 -18.76 21.86
N SER A 197 -3.97 -18.80 20.67
CA SER A 197 -3.76 -20.05 19.92
C SER A 197 -2.73 -20.99 20.56
N GLU A 198 -1.62 -20.51 21.12
CA GLU A 198 -0.65 -21.36 21.85
C GLU A 198 -1.24 -21.91 23.15
N GLN A 199 -2.13 -21.18 23.83
CA GLN A 199 -2.83 -21.66 25.03
C GLN A 199 -3.93 -22.69 24.70
N LEU A 200 -4.59 -22.57 23.54
CA LEU A 200 -5.54 -23.56 23.04
C LEU A 200 -4.84 -24.88 22.65
N GLU A 201 -3.68 -24.83 21.98
CA GLU A 201 -2.92 -26.04 21.63
C GLU A 201 -2.32 -26.74 22.87
N PHE A 202 -1.91 -26.00 23.90
CA PHE A 202 -1.41 -26.59 25.15
C PHE A 202 -2.53 -27.24 25.99
N GLN A 203 -3.74 -26.67 26.02
CA GLN A 203 -4.89 -27.27 26.73
C GLN A 203 -5.40 -28.54 26.05
N ASP A 204 -5.41 -28.59 24.72
CA ASP A 204 -5.82 -29.80 23.98
C ASP A 204 -4.80 -30.94 24.10
N SER A 205 -3.50 -30.61 24.19
CA SER A 205 -2.45 -31.59 24.47
C SER A 205 -2.57 -32.24 25.86
N CYS A 206 -2.96 -31.47 26.89
CA CYS A 206 -3.21 -32.01 28.24
C CYS A 206 -4.49 -32.85 28.32
N LYS A 207 -5.50 -32.58 27.48
CA LYS A 207 -6.79 -33.30 27.50
C LYS A 207 -6.73 -34.65 26.79
N ASN A 208 -5.83 -34.82 25.82
CA ASN A 208 -5.65 -36.08 25.08
C ASN A 208 -4.76 -37.12 25.77
N LYS A 209 -3.97 -36.76 26.80
CA LYS A 209 -3.15 -37.72 27.57
C LYS A 209 -3.91 -38.44 28.70
N GLY A 210 -5.19 -38.16 28.91
CA GLY A 210 -6.02 -38.79 29.95
C GLY A 210 -6.94 -39.92 29.47
N LYS A 211 -6.89 -40.33 28.19
CA LYS A 211 -7.81 -41.33 27.62
C LYS A 211 -7.08 -42.38 26.78
N SER A 212 -6.13 -43.10 27.38
CA SER A 212 -5.68 -44.39 26.86
C SER A 212 -4.99 -45.21 27.95
N ALA A 213 -5.79 -45.85 28.81
CA ALA A 213 -5.39 -47.06 29.50
C ALA A 213 -6.66 -47.83 29.84
N PRO A 214 -6.95 -48.96 29.15
CA PRO A 214 -7.89 -49.95 29.66
C PRO A 214 -7.33 -50.67 30.90
#